data_AF-A0A382QKE8-F1
#
_entry.id   AF-A0A382QKE8-F1
#
_cell.length_a   1.000
_cell.length_b   1.000
_cell.length_c   1.000
_cell.angle_alpha   90.00
_cell.angle_beta   90.00
_cell.angle_gamma   90.00
#
_symmetry.space_group_name_H-M   'P 1'
#
loop_
_entity.id
_entity.type
_entity.pdbx_description
1 polymer ?
#
loop_
_entity_poly.entity_id
_entity_poly.type
_entity_poly.pdbx_seq_one_letter_code
_entity_poly.pdbx_strand_id
1 'polypeptide(L)' 'MPRVEGYVITGIFELGKNLYAQHCDSKGNQQWLKYKEETHSWKKGKYVTGGCEGWND' A
#
# COMPACT_ATOMS: atom_id res chain seq x y z
N MET A 1 -5.12 -2.85 -9.72
CA MET A 1 -4.67 -2.73 -8.31
C MET A 1 -5.89 -2.88 -7.42
N PRO A 2 -5.87 -3.70 -6.36
CA PRO A 2 -7.04 -3.97 -5.56
C PRO A 2 -7.43 -2.73 -4.75
N ARG A 3 -8.74 -2.46 -4.70
CA ARG A 3 -9.31 -1.61 -3.65
C ARG A 3 -9.24 -2.40 -2.35
N VAL A 4 -8.71 -1.76 -1.32
CA VAL A 4 -8.71 -2.29 0.04
C VAL A 4 -9.71 -1.45 0.82
N GLU A 5 -10.76 -2.08 1.32
CA GLU A 5 -11.83 -1.38 2.04
C GLU A 5 -11.27 -0.64 3.25
N GLY A 6 -11.65 0.64 3.41
CA GLY A 6 -11.12 1.51 4.45
C GLY A 6 -9.76 2.15 4.15
N TYR A 7 -9.14 1.87 3.01
CA TYR A 7 -7.86 2.47 2.61
C TYR A 7 -7.96 3.20 1.26
N VAL A 8 -7.18 4.27 1.14
CA VAL A 8 -6.90 4.98 -0.12
C VAL A 8 -5.51 4.61 -0.62
N ILE A 9 -5.35 4.53 -1.94
CA ILE A 9 -4.02 4.38 -2.55
C ILE A 9 -3.35 5.74 -2.51
N THR A 10 -2.18 5.79 -1.93
CA THR A 10 -1.44 7.03 -1.66
C THR A 10 -0.18 7.16 -2.50
N GLY A 11 0.30 6.05 -3.04
CA GLY A 11 1.40 6.05 -4.00
C GLY A 11 1.71 4.67 -4.57
N ILE A 12 2.42 4.67 -5.68
CA ILE A 12 3.03 3.48 -6.28
C ILE A 12 4.53 3.71 -6.31
N PHE A 13 5.29 2.74 -5.81
CA PHE A 13 6.72 2.84 -5.60
C PHE A 13 7.42 1.64 -6.21
N GLU A 14 8.49 1.88 -6.95
CA GLU A 14 9.41 0.85 -7.40
C GLU A 14 10.58 0.79 -6.41
N LEU A 15 10.78 -0.38 -5.77
CA LEU A 15 11.89 -0.62 -4.85
C LEU A 15 12.69 -1.82 -5.34
N GLY A 16 13.83 -1.54 -5.97
CA GLY A 16 14.59 -2.54 -6.72
C GLY A 16 13.76 -3.06 -7.89
N LYS A 17 13.60 -4.37 -8.03
CA LYS A 17 12.82 -5.01 -9.10
C LYS A 17 11.35 -5.26 -8.72
N ASN A 18 10.84 -4.59 -7.70
CA ASN A 18 9.52 -4.89 -7.15
C ASN A 18 8.66 -3.63 -7.13
N LEU A 19 7.41 -3.77 -7.58
CA LEU A 19 6.41 -2.72 -7.50
C LEU A 19 5.61 -2.84 -6.21
N TYR A 20 5.41 -1.72 -5.53
CA TYR A 20 4.65 -1.62 -4.30
C TYR A 20 3.58 -0.55 -4.42
N ALA A 21 2.38 -0.82 -3.90
CA ALA A 21 1.34 0.17 -3.70
C ALA A 21 1.26 0.47 -2.21
N GLN A 22 1.30 1.75 -1.88
CA GLN A 22 1.04 2.25 -0.54
C GLN A 22 -0.46 2.54 -0.42
N HIS A 23 -1.04 2.03 0.65
CA HIS A 23 -2.42 2.25 1.04
C HIS A 23 -2.44 2.86 2.43
N CYS A 24 -3.20 3.94 2.64
CA CYS A 24 -3.36 4.56 3.95
C CYS A 24 -4.83 4.58 4.35
N ASP A 25 -5.13 4.33 5.62
CA ASP A 25 -6.49 4.49 6.17
C ASP A 25 -6.68 5.88 6.83
N SER A 26 -7.92 6.18 7.25
CA SER A 26 -8.27 7.46 7.88
C SER A 26 -7.65 7.67 9.26
N LYS A 27 -7.00 6.66 9.84
CA LYS A 27 -6.28 6.73 11.11
C LYS A 27 -4.77 6.88 10.89
N GLY A 28 -4.32 7.07 9.65
CA GLY A 28 -2.92 7.16 9.30
C GLY A 28 -2.18 5.81 9.35
N ASN A 29 -2.87 4.67 9.38
CA ASN A 29 -2.21 3.38 9.25
C ASN A 29 -1.85 3.11 7.80
N GLN A 30 -0.70 2.47 7.59
CA GLN A 30 -0.14 2.16 6.29
C GLN A 30 -0.19 0.66 6.02
N GLN A 31 -0.59 0.31 4.81
CA GLN A 31 -0.50 -1.03 4.26
C GLN A 31 0.25 -0.99 2.93
N TRP A 32 1.25 -1.87 2.78
CA TRP A 32 1.97 -2.08 1.53
C TRP A 32 1.41 -3.31 0.82
N LEU A 33 1.06 -3.16 -0.44
CA LEU A 33 0.81 -4.27 -1.34
C LEU A 33 1.99 -4.42 -2.29
N LYS A 34 2.55 -5.63 -2.39
CA LYS A 34 3.58 -5.96 -3.38
C LYS A 34 2.93 -6.56 -4.61
N TYR A 35 3.32 -6.10 -5.80
CA TYR A 35 2.93 -6.71 -7.06
C TYR A 35 3.69 -8.01 -7.27
N LYS A 36 2.96 -9.02 -7.76
CA LYS A 36 3.47 -10.32 -8.16
C LYS A 36 3.39 -10.43 -9.67
N GLU A 37 4.53 -10.27 -10.34
CA GLU A 37 4.60 -10.31 -11.79
C GLU A 37 4.12 -11.65 -12.33
N GLU A 38 4.48 -12.75 -11.68
CA GLU A 38 4.17 -14.11 -12.14
C GLU A 38 2.67 -14.42 -12.21
N THR A 39 1.86 -13.75 -11.40
CA THR A 39 0.40 -13.95 -11.32
C THR A 39 -0.39 -12.70 -11.68
N HIS A 40 0.28 -11.62 -12.07
CA HIS A 40 -0.28 -10.28 -12.23
C HIS A 40 -1.20 -9.85 -11.07
N SER A 41 -0.84 -10.23 -9.84
CA SER A 41 -1.66 -10.05 -8.65
C SER A 41 -0.98 -9.17 -7.60
N TRP A 42 -1.72 -8.78 -6.56
CA TRP A 42 -1.20 -7.98 -5.46
C TRP A 42 -1.28 -8.78 -4.17
N LYS A 43 -0.20 -8.82 -3.40
CA LYS A 43 -0.14 -9.50 -2.10
C LYS A 43 0.14 -8.49 -0.98
N LYS A 44 -0.60 -8.60 0.14
CA LYS A 44 -0.31 -7.83 1.35
C LYS A 44 1.10 -8.13 1.84
N GLY A 45 1.92 -7.09 1.91
CA GLY A 45 3.32 -7.14 2.33
C GLY A 45 3.46 -6.75 3.79
N LYS A 46 3.58 -5.45 4.06
CA LYS A 46 3.82 -4.89 5.40
C LYS A 46 2.64 -4.03 5.85
N TYR A 47 2.34 -4.05 7.13
CA TYR A 47 1.42 -3.14 7.79
C TYR A 47 2.19 -2.32 8.84
N VAL A 48 1.91 -1.02 8.93
CA VAL A 48 2.58 -0.10 9.85
C VAL A 48 1.53 0.83 10.46
N THR A 49 1.38 0.79 11.78
CA THR A 49 0.56 1.76 12.52
C THR A 49 1.23 3.13 12.47
N GLY A 50 0.47 4.18 12.13
CA GLY A 50 0.98 5.55 12.00
C GLY A 50 1.94 5.78 10.82
N GLY A 51 2.10 4.82 9.91
CA GLY A 51 3.01 4.96 8.75
C GLY A 51 2.56 5.99 7.71
N CYS A 52 1.33 6.51 7.84
CA CYS A 52 0.76 7.60 7.05
C CYS A 52 0.12 8.67 7.95
N GLU A 53 0.61 8.86 9.18
CA GLU A 53 0.11 9.93 10.04
C GLU A 53 0.21 11.28 9.31
N GLY A 54 -0.90 12.03 9.27
CA GLY A 54 -1.00 13.31 8.57
C GLY A 54 -1.10 13.25 7.04
N TRP A 55 -1.28 12.06 6.44
CA TRP A 55 -1.49 11.94 4.97
C TRP A 55 -2.78 12.64 4.49
N ASN A 56 -3.78 12.73 5.36
CA ASN A 56 -5.12 13.22 5.07
C ASN A 56 -5.48 14.54 5.79
N ASP A 57 -4.47 15.22 6.33
CA ASP A 57 -4.61 16.54 6.97
C ASP A 57 -4.50 17.69 5.94
#